data_AF-A0A2E3A671-F1
#
_entry.id   AF-A0A2E3A671-F1
#
_cell.length_a   1.000
_cell.length_b   1.000
_cell.length_c   1.000
_cell.angle_alpha   90.00
_cell.angle_beta   90.00
_cell.angle_gamma   90.00
#
_symmetry.space_group_name_H-M   'P 1'
#
loop_
_entity.id
_entity.type
_entity.pdbx_description
1 polymer ?
#
loop_
_entity_poly.entity_id
_entity_poly.type
_entity_poly.pdbx_seq_one_letter_code
_entity_poly.pdbx_strand_id
1 'polypeptide(L)' 'DQHFSQRNRLPDMEGLVARFPQLLGIGLDEATAIIVTGLVAEVLGKHRAHFYYRDRRTRLGAGAYYHLGRRQELPVR' A
#
# COMPACT_ATOMS: atom_id res chain seq x y z
N ASP A 1 -9.39 -0.82 -4.47
CA ASP A 1 -10.81 -0.89 -4.10
C ASP A 1 -11.00 -0.15 -2.81
N GLN A 2 -11.96 0.77 -2.76
CA GLN A 2 -12.40 1.35 -1.49
C GLN A 2 -13.13 0.23 -0.72
N HIS A 3 -12.91 0.09 0.59
CA HIS A 3 -13.38 -1.02 1.48
C HIS A 3 -12.45 -2.26 1.59
N PHE A 4 -11.14 -2.06 1.68
CA PHE A 4 -10.14 -3.15 1.76
C PHE A 4 -10.15 -3.94 3.09
N SER A 5 -10.45 -3.31 4.22
CA SER A 5 -10.42 -3.94 5.56
C SER A 5 -11.74 -4.59 6.00
N GLN A 6 -12.88 -4.23 5.41
CA GLN A 6 -14.20 -4.67 5.87
C GLN A 6 -14.75 -5.92 5.13
N ARG A 7 -14.04 -6.45 4.12
CA ARG A 7 -14.55 -7.54 3.25
C ARG A 7 -13.65 -8.78 3.13
N ASN A 8 -12.71 -9.03 4.04
CA ASN A 8 -11.79 -10.18 3.95
C ASN A 8 -10.99 -10.23 2.62
N ARG A 9 -10.57 -9.08 2.06
CA ARG A 9 -9.84 -9.01 0.78
C ARG A 9 -8.32 -9.09 0.90
N LEU A 10 -7.83 -9.27 2.13
CA LEU A 10 -6.40 -9.52 2.39
C LEU A 10 -5.89 -10.77 1.66
N PRO A 11 -6.58 -11.93 1.72
CA PRO A 11 -6.18 -13.13 1.00
C PRO A 11 -6.27 -12.96 -0.52
N ASP A 12 -7.23 -12.16 -1.03
CA ASP A 12 -7.32 -11.89 -2.46
C ASP A 12 -6.10 -11.14 -2.99
N MET A 13 -5.66 -10.10 -2.26
CA MET A 13 -4.49 -9.32 -2.64
C MET A 13 -3.21 -10.14 -2.51
N GLU A 14 -3.09 -10.95 -1.46
CA GLU A 14 -1.97 -11.86 -1.27
C GLU A 14 -1.93 -12.92 -2.38
N GLY A 15 -3.06 -13.52 -2.73
CA GLY A 15 -3.18 -14.46 -3.85
C GLY A 15 -2.88 -13.82 -5.21
N LEU A 16 -3.33 -12.58 -5.43
CA LEU A 16 -3.04 -11.82 -6.65
C LEU A 16 -1.54 -11.55 -6.79
N VAL A 17 -0.89 -11.05 -5.73
CA VAL A 17 0.54 -10.74 -5.72
C VAL A 17 1.38 -12.02 -5.79
N ALA A 18 0.93 -13.12 -5.19
CA ALA A 18 1.57 -14.43 -5.33
C ALA A 18 1.51 -14.93 -6.78
N ARG A 19 0.36 -14.75 -7.45
CA ARG A 19 0.18 -15.11 -8.87
C ARG A 19 0.94 -14.18 -9.82
N PHE A 20 1.07 -12.91 -9.46
CA PHE A 20 1.69 -11.86 -10.26
C PHE A 20 2.75 -11.10 -9.44
N PRO A 21 3.92 -11.72 -9.17
CA PRO A 21 4.94 -11.17 -8.26
C PRO A 21 5.67 -9.93 -8.79
N GLN A 22 5.44 -9.55 -10.06
CA GLN A 22 5.93 -8.30 -10.64
C GLN A 22 5.10 -7.08 -10.22
N LEU A 23 3.85 -7.30 -9.77
CA LEU A 23 2.94 -6.23 -9.38
C LEU A 23 3.21 -5.77 -7.93
N LEU A 24 2.99 -4.47 -7.71
CA LEU A 24 2.86 -3.91 -6.37
C LEU A 24 1.36 -3.78 -6.08
N GLY A 25 0.86 -4.56 -5.13
CA GLY A 25 -0.50 -4.40 -4.63
C GLY A 25 -0.59 -3.19 -3.70
N ILE A 26 -1.60 -2.34 -3.90
CA ILE A 26 -1.86 -1.19 -3.03
C ILE A 26 -3.32 -1.26 -2.57
N GLY A 27 -3.50 -1.42 -1.26
CA GLY A 27 -4.80 -1.35 -0.58
C GLY A 27 -4.91 -0.04 0.18
N LEU A 28 -6.04 0.65 0.06
CA LEU A 28 -6.32 1.87 0.82
C LEU A 28 -7.49 1.59 1.76
N ASP A 29 -7.29 1.84 3.05
CA ASP A 29 -8.38 1.84 4.02
C ASP A 29 -9.33 3.02 3.73
N GLU A 30 -10.52 3.02 4.34
CA GLU A 30 -11.49 4.12 4.19
C GLU A 30 -10.89 5.46 4.65
N ALA A 31 -11.32 6.54 4.00
CA ALA A 31 -10.80 7.90 4.25
C ALA A 31 -9.25 7.96 4.22
N THR A 32 -8.62 7.16 3.36
CA THR A 32 -7.17 7.12 3.14
C THR A 32 -6.88 7.27 1.65
N ALA A 33 -5.89 8.08 1.32
CA ALA A 33 -5.43 8.30 -0.04
C ALA A 33 -3.90 8.23 -0.09
N ILE A 34 -3.37 8.07 -1.30
CA ILE A 34 -1.95 8.32 -1.57
C ILE A 34 -1.81 9.38 -2.67
N ILE A 35 -0.87 10.29 -2.49
CA ILE A 35 -0.42 11.19 -3.56
C ILE A 35 0.86 10.60 -4.14
N VAL A 36 0.90 10.43 -5.45
CA VAL A 36 2.07 9.90 -6.16
C VAL A 36 2.79 11.02 -6.88
N THR A 37 4.03 11.27 -6.47
CA THR A 37 4.95 12.22 -7.12
C THR A 37 6.21 11.47 -7.54
N GLY A 38 6.37 11.26 -8.86
CA GLY A 38 7.44 10.44 -9.39
C GLY A 38 7.39 9.00 -8.87
N LEU A 39 8.42 8.59 -8.13
CA LEU A 39 8.51 7.24 -7.53
C LEU A 39 8.13 7.21 -6.05
N VAL A 40 7.57 8.28 -5.51
CA VAL A 40 7.21 8.37 -4.09
C VAL A 40 5.70 8.49 -3.95
N ALA A 41 5.14 7.67 -3.07
CA ALA A 41 3.76 7.76 -2.62
C ALA A 41 3.74 8.32 -1.19
N GLU A 42 3.12 9.47 -1.00
CA GLU A 42 2.81 10.04 0.32
C GLU A 42 1.42 9.57 0.76
N VAL A 43 1.31 9.09 2.00
CA VAL A 43 0.02 8.65 2.56
C VAL A 43 -0.69 9.83 3.24
N LEU A 44 -1.97 10.00 2.92
CA LEU A 44 -2.85 10.99 3.51
C LEU A 44 -4.12 10.34 4.09
N GLY A 45 -4.77 11.03 5.02
CA GLY A 45 -6.07 10.63 5.55
C GLY A 45 -6.03 10.09 6.98
N LYS A 46 -7.09 9.40 7.39
CA LYS A 46 -7.30 9.00 8.79
C LYS A 46 -6.81 7.59 9.14
N HIS A 47 -6.70 6.71 8.15
CA HIS A 47 -6.36 5.31 8.37
C HIS A 47 -5.03 4.97 7.69
N ARG A 48 -4.93 3.79 7.05
CA ARG A 48 -3.66 3.25 6.56
C ARG A 48 -3.72 2.83 5.09
N ALA A 49 -2.61 3.05 4.40
CA ALA A 49 -2.32 2.42 3.12
C ALA A 49 -1.53 1.13 3.36
N HIS A 50 -1.81 0.10 2.56
CA HIS A 50 -1.16 -1.20 2.60
C HIS A 50 -0.47 -1.45 1.28
N PHE A 51 0.81 -1.80 1.32
CA PHE A 51 1.64 -2.10 0.16
C PHE A 51 2.05 -3.58 0.23
N TYR A 52 1.82 -4.30 -0.87
CA TYR A 52 2.07 -5.73 -1.01
C TYR A 52 3.05 -5.95 -2.15
N TYR A 53 4.21 -6.50 -1.84
CA TYR A 53 5.19 -6.86 -2.84
C TYR A 53 5.82 -8.20 -2.49
N ARG A 54 5.47 -9.24 -3.27
CA ARG A 54 5.82 -10.62 -2.99
C ARG A 54 5.29 -11.03 -1.61
N ASP A 55 6.18 -11.48 -0.73
CA ASP A 55 5.95 -11.85 0.66
C ASP A 55 5.97 -10.65 1.62
N ARG A 56 6.33 -9.46 1.15
CA ARG A 56 6.43 -8.26 1.99
C ARG A 56 5.13 -7.49 2.02
N ARG A 57 4.69 -7.16 3.24
CA ARG A 57 3.57 -6.28 3.52
C ARG A 57 4.03 -5.08 4.34
N THR A 58 3.79 -3.88 3.85
CA THR A 58 4.07 -2.63 4.56
C THR A 58 2.76 -1.88 4.79
N ARG A 59 2.54 -1.38 6.01
CA ARG A 59 1.32 -0.65 6.36
C ARG A 59 1.67 0.72 6.91
N LEU A 60 1.25 1.76 6.21
CA LEU A 60 1.69 3.14 6.44
C LEU A 60 0.50 4.03 6.79
N GLY A 61 0.69 4.89 7.79
CA GLY A 61 -0.27 5.93 8.17
C GLY A 61 0.02 7.26 7.50
N ALA A 62 -0.82 8.26 7.75
CA ALA A 62 -0.65 9.60 7.19
C ALA A 62 0.71 10.22 7.52
N GLY A 63 1.30 10.94 6.56
CA GLY A 63 2.63 11.55 6.66
C GLY A 63 3.79 10.59 6.39
N ALA A 64 3.53 9.29 6.23
CA ALA A 64 4.55 8.33 5.81
C ALA A 64 4.71 8.32 4.29
N TYR A 65 5.90 7.92 3.85
CA TYR A 65 6.27 7.88 2.44
C TYR A 65 6.70 6.47 2.03
N TYR A 66 6.31 6.07 0.83
CA TYR A 66 6.70 4.80 0.23
C TYR A 66 7.38 5.01 -1.11
N HIS A 67 8.56 4.43 -1.30
CA HIS A 67 9.23 4.46 -2.58
C HIS A 67 8.72 3.33 -3.48
N LEU A 68 7.94 3.68 -4.50
CA LEU A 68 7.32 2.76 -5.45
C LEU A 68 8.34 1.92 -6.24
N GLY A 69 9.46 2.51 -6.67
CA GLY A 69 10.53 1.76 -7.37
C GLY A 69 11.29 0.76 -6.49
N ARG A 70 11.67 1.16 -5.27
CA ARG A 70 12.42 0.33 -4.32
C ARG A 70 11.53 -0.64 -3.53
N ARG A 71 10.20 -0.45 -3.60
CA ARG A 71 9.19 -1.25 -2.90
C ARG A 71 9.44 -1.28 -1.37
N GLN A 72 9.67 -0.10 -0.79
CA GLN A 72 9.96 0.07 0.64
C GLN A 72 9.45 1.40 1.19
N GLU A 73 9.21 1.45 2.50
CA GLU A 73 9.02 2.70 3.23
C GLU A 73 10.28 3.58 3.17
N LEU A 74 10.07 4.90 3.15
CA LEU A 74 11.12 5.89 3.31
C LEU A 74 11.09 6.43 4.74
N PRO A 75 12.24 6.57 5.41
CA PRO A 75 12.30 7.23 6.70
C PRO A 75 11.81 8.67 6.56
N VAL A 76 10.95 9.09 7.48
CA VAL A 76 10.51 10.48 7.60
C VAL A 76 11.74 11.32 7.95
N ARG A 77 11.94 12.44 7.23
CA ARG A 77 12.98 13.43 7.56
C ARG A 77 12.56 14.30 8.74
#